data_AF-A0A183KV07-F1
#
_entry.id   AF-A0A183KV07-F1
#
_cell.length_a   1.000
_cell.length_b   1.000
_cell.length_c   1.000
_cell.angle_alpha   90.00
_cell.angle_beta   90.00
_cell.angle_gamma   90.00
#
_symmetry.space_group_name_H-M   'P 1'
#
loop_
_entity.id
_entity.type
_entity.pdbx_description
1 polymer ?
#
loop_
_entity_poly.entity_id
_entity_poly.type
_entity_poly.pdbx_seq_one_letter_code
_entity_poly.pdbx_strand_id
1 'polypeptide(L)'
;MWKRRQVSFAYRWNVYSLEPMDQPPRPEFMALLSKMCPRKMNPLSGYVEPFIPFWRRKVPIIFLSFSTVLLTVSSLFMLSWLFF
;
A
#
# COMPACT_ATOMS: atom_id res chain seq x y z
N MET A 1 -13.75 -8.13 -21.17
CA MET A 1 -14.22 -9.45 -20.65
C MET A 1 -13.57 -9.87 -19.32
N TRP A 2 -12.29 -9.57 -19.06
CA TRP A 2 -11.54 -10.02 -17.85
C TRP A 2 -12.18 -9.65 -16.50
N LYS A 3 -12.54 -8.37 -16.28
CA LYS A 3 -13.11 -7.90 -15.01
C LYS A 3 -14.36 -8.68 -14.58
N ARG A 4 -15.22 -9.07 -15.53
CA ARG A 4 -16.43 -9.88 -15.25
C ARG A 4 -16.06 -11.30 -14.80
N ARG A 5 -15.07 -11.93 -15.44
CA ARG A 5 -14.59 -13.27 -15.04
C ARG A 5 -13.95 -13.25 -13.64
N GLN A 6 -13.20 -12.20 -13.30
CA GLN A 6 -12.64 -12.07 -11.95
C GLN A 6 -13.72 -12.03 -10.87
N VAL A 7 -14.80 -11.25 -11.08
CA VAL A 7 -15.93 -11.18 -10.14
C VAL A 7 -16.60 -12.56 -10.00
N SER A 8 -16.85 -13.25 -11.11
CA SER A 8 -17.43 -14.60 -11.07
C SER A 8 -16.57 -15.60 -10.29
N PHE A 9 -15.24 -15.53 -10.41
CA PHE A 9 -14.34 -16.39 -9.62
C PHE A 9 -14.31 -15.99 -8.15
N ALA A 10 -14.20 -14.70 -7.83
CA ALA A 10 -14.20 -14.21 -6.46
C ALA A 10 -15.49 -14.57 -5.72
N TYR A 11 -16.64 -14.49 -6.40
CA TYR A 11 -17.93 -14.91 -5.87
C TYR A 11 -17.97 -16.42 -5.60
N ARG A 12 -17.53 -17.25 -6.56
CA ARG A 12 -17.50 -18.72 -6.42
C ARG A 12 -16.56 -19.20 -5.33
N TRP A 13 -15.46 -18.49 -5.10
CA TRP A 13 -14.50 -18.80 -4.04
C TRP A 13 -14.84 -18.13 -2.71
N ASN A 14 -15.98 -17.44 -2.61
CA ASN A 14 -16.42 -16.71 -1.41
C ASN A 14 -15.39 -15.69 -0.88
N VAL A 15 -14.56 -15.13 -1.78
CA VAL A 15 -13.55 -14.11 -1.48
C VAL A 15 -14.03 -12.72 -1.88
N TYR A 16 -15.23 -12.63 -2.47
CA TYR A 16 -15.79 -11.36 -2.95
C TYR A 16 -16.08 -10.37 -1.82
N SER A 17 -16.44 -10.87 -0.64
CA SER A 17 -16.75 -10.07 0.54
C SER A 17 -15.59 -9.94 1.52
N LEU A 18 -14.40 -10.48 1.20
CA LEU A 18 -13.22 -10.20 2.02
C LEU A 18 -12.85 -8.74 1.81
N GLU A 19 -13.18 -7.90 2.79
CA GLU A 19 -12.67 -6.53 2.78
C GLU A 19 -11.17 -6.57 3.08
N PRO A 20 -10.36 -5.71 2.44
CA PRO A 20 -8.93 -5.62 2.74
C PRO A 20 -8.61 -5.37 4.22
N MET A 21 -9.61 -4.96 5.01
CA MET A 21 -9.51 -4.71 6.44
C MET A 21 -9.61 -5.97 7.31
N ASP A 22 -10.17 -7.07 6.79
CA ASP A 22 -10.31 -8.33 7.54
C ASP A 22 -8.98 -9.09 7.64
N GLN A 23 -8.02 -8.74 6.79
CA GLN A 23 -6.74 -9.42 6.73
C GLN A 23 -5.77 -8.84 7.76
N PRO A 24 -5.20 -9.67 8.65
CA PRO A 24 -4.31 -9.17 9.69
C PRO A 24 -3.08 -8.50 9.06
N PRO A 25 -2.64 -7.35 9.58
CA PRO A 25 -1.45 -6.68 9.08
C PRO A 25 -0.22 -7.56 9.26
N ARG A 26 0.75 -7.45 8.33
CA ARG A 26 2.00 -8.22 8.38
C ARG A 26 2.67 -8.05 9.76
N PRO A 27 3.15 -9.12 10.41
CA PRO A 27 3.72 -9.05 11.77
C PRO A 27 4.88 -8.06 11.89
N GLU A 28 5.77 -8.02 10.89
CA GLU A 28 6.88 -7.05 10.83
C GLU A 28 6.39 -5.59 10.87
N PHE A 29 5.28 -5.33 10.20
CA PHE A 29 4.69 -4.00 10.15
C PHE A 29 4.08 -3.61 11.50
N MET A 30 3.45 -4.56 12.19
CA MET A 30 2.92 -4.35 13.54
C MET A 30 4.03 -4.08 14.56
N ALA A 31 5.14 -4.83 14.49
CA ALA A 31 6.29 -4.65 15.37
C ALA A 31 6.89 -3.24 15.24
N LEU A 32 7.04 -2.74 14.01
CA LEU A 32 7.51 -1.38 13.75
C LEU A 32 6.52 -0.31 14.24
N LEU A 33 5.23 -0.53 14.04
CA LEU A 33 4.18 0.39 14.49
C LEU A 33 4.13 0.51 16.01
N SER A 34 4.35 -0.58 16.74
CA SER A 34 4.37 -0.58 18.21
C SER A 34 5.44 0.36 18.78
N LYS A 35 6.53 0.58 18.05
CA LYS A 35 7.65 1.44 18.46
C LYS A 35 7.48 2.90 18.05
N MET A 36 6.79 3.16 16.93
CA MET A 36 6.83 4.48 16.27
C MET A 36 5.50 5.24 16.29
N CYS A 37 4.36 4.57 16.47
CA CYS A 37 3.04 5.20 16.31
C CYS A 37 2.20 5.13 17.59
N PRO A 38 1.49 6.22 17.94
CA PRO A 38 0.55 6.20 19.04
C PRO A 38 -0.65 5.29 18.70
N ARG A 39 -1.13 4.58 19.72
CA ARG A 39 -2.34 3.76 19.64
C ARG A 39 -3.57 4.64 19.82
N LYS A 40 -4.57 4.50 18.94
CA LYS A 40 -5.84 5.21 19.02
C LYS A 40 -6.99 4.21 18.91
N MET A 41 -8.06 4.44 19.65
CA MET A 41 -9.25 3.62 19.52
C MET A 41 -9.93 3.90 18.17
N ASN A 42 -10.20 2.85 17.40
CA ASN A 42 -10.93 2.95 16.16
C ASN A 42 -12.43 3.17 16.48
N PRO A 43 -13.07 4.26 16.03
CA PRO A 43 -14.47 4.56 16.36
C PRO A 43 -15.46 3.58 15.75
N LEU A 44 -15.08 2.81 14.72
CA LEU A 44 -15.95 1.84 14.05
C LEU A 44 -15.79 0.44 14.63
N SER A 45 -14.55 0.03 14.91
CA SER A 45 -14.22 -1.33 15.36
C SER A 45 -14.14 -1.45 16.89
N GLY A 46 -14.01 -0.35 17.61
CA GLY A 46 -13.84 -0.32 19.08
C GLY A 46 -12.48 -0.81 19.57
N TYR A 47 -11.68 -1.45 18.72
CA TYR A 47 -10.34 -1.91 19.06
C TYR A 47 -9.31 -0.79 19.09
N VAL A 48 -8.27 -0.99 19.91
CA VAL A 48 -7.11 -0.10 20.01
C VAL A 48 -6.12 -0.46 18.90
N GLU A 49 -6.14 0.30 17.82
CA GLU A 49 -5.29 0.08 16.65
C GLU A 49 -4.18 1.15 16.57
N PRO A 50 -3.00 0.81 16.02
CA PRO A 50 -1.96 1.80 15.76
C PRO A 50 -2.41 2.74 14.64
N PHE A 51 -2.53 4.04 14.94
CA PHE A 51 -2.99 5.03 13.98
C PHE A 51 -1.82 5.55 13.13
N ILE A 52 -1.92 5.42 11.82
CA ILE A 52 -0.90 5.88 10.88
C ILE A 52 -1.31 7.24 10.31
N PRO A 53 -0.62 8.35 10.67
CA PRO A 53 -0.90 9.65 10.07
C PRO A 53 -0.62 9.63 8.56
N PHE A 54 -1.65 9.95 7.77
CA PHE A 54 -1.60 9.98 6.30
C PHE A 54 -0.41 10.81 5.78
N TRP A 55 -0.28 12.03 6.30
CA TRP A 55 0.72 13.00 5.86
C TRP A 55 2.16 12.63 6.22
N ARG A 56 2.37 12.00 7.37
CA ARG A 56 3.73 11.65 7.84
C ARG A 56 4.30 10.42 7.15
N ARG A 57 3.45 9.53 6.61
CA ARG A 57 3.89 8.24 6.06
C ARG A 57 3.59 8.06 4.59
N LYS A 58 2.33 8.23 4.15
CA LYS A 58 1.96 7.96 2.75
C LYS A 58 2.59 8.97 1.80
N VAL A 59 2.52 10.25 2.13
CA VAL A 59 3.04 11.33 1.27
C VAL A 59 4.54 11.20 0.99
N PRO A 60 5.44 11.11 1.99
CA PRO A 60 6.88 11.01 1.71
C PRO A 60 7.26 9.73 0.98
N ILE A 61 6.62 8.60 1.29
CA ILE A 61 6.88 7.33 0.59
C ILE A 61 6.50 7.43 -0.88
N ILE A 62 5.30 7.97 -1.18
CA ILE A 62 4.86 8.14 -2.56
C ILE A 62 5.80 9.08 -3.31
N PHE A 63 6.20 10.20 -2.69
CA PHE A 63 7.10 11.16 -3.32
C PHE A 63 8.47 10.56 -3.62
N LEU A 64 9.06 9.83 -2.67
CA LEU A 64 10.36 9.17 -2.84
C LEU A 64 10.31 8.07 -3.90
N SER A 65 9.29 7.20 -3.85
CA SER A 65 9.10 6.15 -4.84
C SER A 65 8.85 6.71 -6.25
N PHE A 66 8.08 7.79 -6.35
CA PHE A 66 7.83 8.45 -7.63
C PHE A 66 9.09 9.12 -8.18
N SER A 67 9.83 9.84 -7.32
CA SER A 67 11.07 10.52 -7.70
C SER A 67 12.14 9.54 -8.17
N THR A 68 12.32 8.42 -7.46
CA THR A 68 13.29 7.38 -7.85
C THR A 68 12.95 6.77 -9.22
N VAL A 69 11.69 6.45 -9.48
CA VAL A 69 11.26 5.95 -10.80
C VAL A 69 11.55 6.98 -11.90
N LEU A 70 11.18 8.25 -11.71
CA LEU A 70 11.43 9.30 -12.71
C LEU A 70 12.93 9.47 -13.00
N LEU A 71 13.78 9.45 -11.97
CA LEU A 71 15.23 9.56 -12.14
C LEU A 71 15.83 8.36 -12.89
N THR A 72 15.33 7.15 -12.62
CA THR A 72 15.80 5.96 -13.36
C THR A 72 15.38 5.99 -14.83
N VAL A 73 14.17 6.43 -15.14
CA VAL A 73 13.70 6.53 -16.53
C VAL A 73 14.43 7.65 -17.28
N SER A 74 14.63 8.81 -16.66
CA SER A 74 15.31 9.93 -17.30
C SER A 74 16.79 9.63 -17.57
N SER A 75 17.48 8.98 -16.62
CA SER A 75 18.88 8.57 -16.81
C SER A 75 19.03 7.51 -17.91
N LEU A 76 18.15 6.51 -17.96
CA LEU A 76 18.14 5.52 -19.04
C LEU A 76 17.86 6.16 -20.40
N PHE A 77 16.93 7.11 -20.46
CA PHE A 77 16.62 7.85 -21.69
C PHE A 77 17.83 8.67 -22.17
N MET A 78 18.50 9.39 -21.28
CA MET A 78 19.71 10.17 -21.60
C MET A 78 20.87 9.28 -22.06
N LEU A 79 21.08 8.13 -21.41
CA LEU A 79 22.08 7.15 -21.83
C LEU A 79 21.76 6.62 -23.23
N SER A 80 20.50 6.24 -23.50
CA SER A 80 20.09 5.77 -24.83
C SER A 80 20.32 6.82 -25.92
N TRP A 81 20.19 8.11 -25.60
CA TRP A 81 20.44 9.20 -26.54
C TRP A 81 21.93 9.43 -26.83
N LEU A 82 22.81 9.15 -25.87
CA LEU A 82 24.27 9.31 -26.05
C LEU A 82 24.92 8.21 -26.91
N PHE A 83 24.27 7.05 -27.05
CA PHE A 83 24.77 5.93 -27.85
C PHE A 83 24.21 5.88 -29.29
N PHE A 84 23.49 6.91 -29.72
CA PHE A 84 22.91 7.03 -31.07
C PHE A 84 23.39 8.33 -31.74
#